data_AF-A0AB35MFM1-F1
#
_entry.id   AF-A0AB35MFM1-F1
#
_cell.length_a   1.000
_cell.length_b   1.000
_cell.length_c   1.000
_cell.angle_alpha   90.00
_cell.angle_beta   90.00
_cell.angle_gamma   90.00
#
_symmetry.space_group_name_H-M   'P 1'
#
loop_
_entity.id
_entity.type
_entity.pdbx_description
1 polymer ?
#
loop_
_entity_poly.entity_id
_entity_poly.type
_entity_poly.pdbx_seq_one_letter_code
_entity_poly.pdbx_strand_id
1 'polypeptide(L)'
;MIVAADLIDMPQWIYVAAVFIGALGGAIRAGEDEHTDLVGVLTLSAAMGFGGAIIRDILLGRLPPQSLRDPSYFIAAGAAAGVGMLFLYYLRKLGRLLWWLDSIIIGVFAVVGVNTALLAGVRWLPAVVIGTIASVGGLMLCDVLQGRPSSIMYMGPPNAIAGLGAGITYVLLARPTEPIVTLVISTAVAVLIRLSGPLLHVSVPQPRKHAYELKMRRAFRRARKDGTLPEGVGDLSPATGSLAAVTLAHPQPQVAQEPAAWEEAEEPLDSGPPTETLIIDEYAPGLGHASPSEEWAASVEADEPGPEDKPGA
;
A
#
# COMPACT_ATOMS: atom_id res chain seq x y z
N MET A 1 33.56 13.47 -3.95
CA MET A 1 33.75 12.01 -4.17
C MET A 1 33.69 11.35 -2.81
N ILE A 2 32.59 10.67 -2.44
CA ILE A 2 32.50 9.95 -1.17
C ILE A 2 33.57 8.86 -1.19
N VAL A 3 34.48 8.87 -0.22
CA VAL A 3 35.56 7.89 -0.12
C VAL A 3 35.07 6.82 0.84
N ALA A 4 35.26 5.55 0.50
CA ALA A 4 34.81 4.41 1.32
C ALA A 4 35.32 4.44 2.77
N ALA A 5 36.40 5.20 3.04
CA ALA A 5 37.00 5.39 4.35
C ALA A 5 36.12 6.16 5.36
N ASP A 6 35.10 6.90 4.91
CA ASP A 6 34.16 7.62 5.78
C ASP A 6 32.96 6.75 6.21
N LEU A 7 32.84 5.53 5.68
CA LEU A 7 31.70 4.64 5.92
C LEU A 7 32.10 3.55 6.92
N ILE A 8 31.40 3.52 8.06
CA ILE A 8 31.58 2.49 9.10
C ILE A 8 30.55 1.38 8.89
N ASP A 9 31.00 0.13 9.01
CA ASP A 9 30.10 -1.02 9.11
C ASP A 9 29.20 -0.84 10.34
N MET A 10 27.90 -0.70 10.10
CA MET A 10 26.95 -0.56 11.19
C MET A 10 27.01 -1.77 12.12
N PRO A 11 26.84 -1.56 13.43
CA PRO A 11 26.91 -2.66 14.37
C PRO A 11 25.80 -3.68 14.09
N GLN A 12 26.15 -4.96 14.16
CA GLN A 12 25.28 -6.07 13.76
C GLN A 12 23.90 -6.07 14.44
N TRP A 13 23.83 -5.62 15.69
CA TRP A 13 22.57 -5.56 16.43
C TRP A 13 21.52 -4.65 15.78
N ILE A 14 21.92 -3.60 15.04
CA ILE A 14 20.99 -2.74 14.30
C ILE A 14 20.30 -3.53 13.19
N TYR A 15 21.06 -4.35 12.47
CA TYR A 15 20.51 -5.19 11.40
C TYR A 15 19.54 -6.22 11.98
N VAL A 16 19.95 -6.93 13.03
CA VAL A 16 19.10 -7.96 13.66
C VAL A 16 17.82 -7.35 14.23
N ALA A 17 17.91 -6.17 14.87
CA ALA A 17 16.74 -5.45 15.36
C ALA A 17 15.81 -5.00 14.22
N ALA A 18 16.36 -4.44 13.14
CA ALA A 18 15.57 -4.04 11.97
C ALA A 18 14.86 -5.24 11.33
N VAL A 19 15.55 -6.38 11.20
CA VAL A 19 14.96 -7.64 10.71
C VAL A 19 13.85 -8.12 11.64
N PHE A 20 14.04 -8.10 12.96
CA PHE A 20 13.01 -8.50 13.93
C PHE A 20 11.74 -7.65 13.79
N ILE A 21 11.87 -6.32 13.76
CA ILE A 21 10.71 -5.42 13.67
C ILE A 21 10.04 -5.58 12.29
N GLY A 22 10.82 -5.70 11.22
CA GLY A 22 10.29 -5.91 9.87
C GLY A 22 9.54 -7.24 9.76
N ALA A 23 10.11 -8.31 10.31
CA ALA A 23 9.49 -9.61 10.38
C ALA A 23 8.20 -9.61 11.21
N LEU A 24 8.14 -8.80 12.28
CA LEU A 24 6.91 -8.63 13.06
C LEU A 24 5.80 -8.00 12.21
N GLY A 25 6.14 -7.02 11.37
CA GLY A 25 5.23 -6.46 10.36
C GLY A 25 4.72 -7.53 9.38
N GLY A 26 5.61 -8.41 8.94
CA GLY A 26 5.27 -9.56 8.08
C GLY A 26 4.32 -10.54 8.76
N ALA A 27 4.52 -10.82 10.05
CA ALA A 27 3.65 -11.69 10.84
C ALA A 27 2.25 -11.08 11.06
N ILE A 28 2.18 -9.76 11.31
CA ILE A 28 0.90 -9.05 11.43
C ILE A 28 0.13 -9.11 10.12
N ARG A 29 0.84 -8.88 9.01
CA ARG A 29 0.26 -8.90 7.68
C ARG A 29 -0.23 -10.30 7.28
N ALA A 30 0.51 -11.33 7.66
CA ALA A 30 0.09 -12.71 7.52
C ALA A 30 -1.25 -12.99 8.23
N GLY A 31 -1.46 -12.37 9.40
CA GLY A 31 -2.71 -12.46 10.15
C GLY A 31 -3.88 -11.63 9.61
N GLU A 32 -3.72 -10.93 8.48
CA GLU A 32 -4.83 -10.28 7.78
C GLU A 32 -5.62 -11.26 6.90
N ASP A 33 -5.02 -12.40 6.55
CA ASP A 33 -5.67 -13.47 5.80
C ASP A 33 -5.88 -14.67 6.74
N GLU A 34 -7.15 -15.06 6.93
CA GLU A 34 -7.55 -16.14 7.83
C GLU A 34 -7.09 -17.53 7.36
N HIS A 35 -6.68 -17.66 6.10
CA HIS A 35 -6.19 -18.92 5.53
C HIS A 35 -4.68 -19.11 5.65
N THR A 36 -3.94 -18.13 6.20
CA THR A 36 -2.49 -18.25 6.34
C THR A 36 -2.12 -19.23 7.45
N ASP A 37 -1.39 -20.29 7.08
CA ASP A 37 -0.87 -21.28 8.02
C ASP A 37 0.47 -20.84 8.68
N LEU A 38 0.99 -21.68 9.58
CA LEU A 38 2.26 -21.43 10.27
C LEU A 38 3.42 -21.18 9.29
N VAL A 39 3.46 -21.93 8.19
CA VAL A 39 4.50 -21.78 7.16
C VAL A 39 4.35 -20.42 6.48
N GLY A 40 3.14 -20.03 6.10
CA GLY A 40 2.84 -18.72 5.52
C GLY A 40 3.25 -17.56 6.43
N VAL A 41 2.98 -17.65 7.74
CA VAL A 41 3.43 -16.63 8.71
C VAL A 41 4.95 -16.52 8.75
N LEU A 42 5.66 -17.66 8.82
CA LEU A 42 7.13 -17.69 8.81
C LEU A 42 7.69 -17.14 7.50
N THR A 43 7.11 -17.51 6.36
CA THR A 43 7.52 -17.05 5.03
C THR A 43 7.33 -15.54 4.87
N LEU A 44 6.17 -14.99 5.26
CA LEU A 44 5.91 -13.56 5.19
C LEU A 44 6.78 -12.77 6.17
N SER A 45 7.03 -13.32 7.37
CA SER A 45 7.95 -12.73 8.35
C SER A 45 9.38 -12.67 7.81
N ALA A 46 9.88 -13.76 7.21
CA ALA A 46 11.19 -13.80 6.58
C ALA A 46 11.29 -12.83 5.38
N ALA A 47 10.27 -12.83 4.52
CA ALA A 47 10.20 -11.95 3.36
C ALA A 47 10.23 -10.47 3.75
N MET A 48 9.44 -10.05 4.74
CA MET A 48 9.43 -8.67 5.21
C MET A 48 10.68 -8.31 6.03
N GLY A 49 11.17 -9.26 6.84
CA GLY A 49 12.31 -9.05 7.73
C GLY A 49 13.62 -8.85 6.98
N PHE A 50 13.95 -9.71 6.02
CA PHE A 50 15.25 -9.64 5.33
C PHE A 50 15.18 -9.82 3.81
N GLY A 51 13.99 -9.95 3.21
CA GLY A 51 13.84 -10.05 1.75
C GLY A 51 14.38 -8.84 1.00
N GLY A 52 14.20 -7.63 1.54
CA GLY A 52 14.80 -6.41 1.00
C GLY A 52 16.33 -6.42 1.01
N ALA A 53 16.94 -6.95 2.08
CA ALA A 53 18.40 -7.13 2.19
C ALA A 53 18.94 -8.18 1.21
N ILE A 54 18.17 -9.26 0.96
CA ILE A 54 18.50 -10.25 -0.07
C ILE A 54 18.49 -9.60 -1.47
N ILE A 55 17.43 -8.85 -1.81
CA ILE A 55 17.34 -8.14 -3.10
C ILE A 55 18.55 -7.22 -3.29
N ARG A 56 18.88 -6.43 -2.26
CA ARG A 56 20.06 -5.55 -2.26
C ARG A 56 21.35 -6.33 -2.53
N ASP A 57 21.58 -7.41 -1.79
CA ASP A 57 22.83 -8.16 -1.89
C ASP A 57 22.97 -8.83 -3.26
N ILE A 58 21.87 -9.30 -3.86
CA ILE A 58 21.84 -9.81 -5.23
C ILE A 58 22.18 -8.70 -6.23
N LEU A 59 21.58 -7.51 -6.11
CA LEU A 59 21.87 -6.37 -6.99
C LEU A 59 23.32 -5.90 -6.90
N LEU A 60 23.97 -6.08 -5.74
CA LEU A 60 25.37 -5.75 -5.51
C LEU A 60 26.34 -6.90 -5.85
N GLY A 61 25.84 -8.06 -6.28
CA GLY A 61 26.67 -9.25 -6.53
C GLY A 61 27.28 -9.87 -5.27
N ARG A 62 26.77 -9.55 -4.07
CA ARG A 62 27.25 -10.04 -2.78
C ARG A 62 26.64 -11.39 -2.45
N LEU A 63 27.15 -12.45 -3.09
CA LEU A 63 26.65 -13.82 -2.92
C LEU A 63 27.58 -14.68 -2.05
N PRO A 64 27.05 -15.52 -1.14
CA PRO A 64 25.65 -15.57 -0.71
C PRO A 64 25.25 -14.30 0.07
N PRO A 65 23.97 -13.87 0.05
CA PRO A 65 23.48 -12.71 0.82
C PRO A 65 23.83 -12.79 2.30
N GLN A 66 24.09 -11.65 2.95
CA GLN A 66 24.49 -11.59 4.37
C GLN A 66 23.43 -12.19 5.28
N SER A 67 22.15 -11.98 4.98
CA SER A 67 21.01 -12.55 5.71
C SER A 67 21.01 -14.08 5.72
N LEU A 68 21.69 -14.72 4.76
CA LEU A 68 21.83 -16.19 4.68
C LEU A 68 23.13 -16.71 5.32
N ARG A 69 24.06 -15.83 5.67
CA ARG A 69 25.35 -16.22 6.28
C ARG A 69 25.28 -16.34 7.80
N ASP A 70 24.42 -15.54 8.42
CA ASP A 70 24.35 -15.45 9.88
C ASP A 70 22.99 -15.98 10.40
N PRO A 71 22.98 -17.00 11.27
CA PRO A 71 21.76 -17.56 11.85
C PRO A 71 20.92 -16.55 12.65
N SER A 72 21.52 -15.47 13.15
CA SER A 72 20.81 -14.46 13.96
C SER A 72 19.64 -13.82 13.22
N TYR A 73 19.72 -13.68 11.89
CA TYR A 73 18.62 -13.15 11.08
C TYR A 73 17.42 -14.10 11.03
N PHE A 74 17.65 -15.40 10.91
CA PHE A 74 16.61 -16.41 10.94
C PHE A 74 15.98 -16.54 12.32
N ILE A 75 16.80 -16.49 13.37
CA ILE A 75 16.32 -16.51 14.76
C ILE A 75 15.45 -15.29 15.03
N ALA A 76 15.87 -14.10 14.59
CA ALA A 76 15.09 -12.88 14.72
C ALA A 76 13.76 -12.95 13.98
N ALA A 77 13.76 -13.42 12.72
CA ALA A 77 12.53 -13.57 11.94
C ALA A 77 11.58 -14.62 12.55
N GLY A 78 12.10 -15.76 13.01
CA GLY A 78 11.32 -16.81 13.66
C GLY A 78 10.75 -16.36 15.01
N ALA A 79 11.54 -15.63 15.81
CA ALA A 79 11.07 -15.04 17.06
C ALA A 79 9.96 -14.01 16.81
N ALA A 80 10.12 -13.13 15.81
CA ALA A 80 9.10 -12.16 15.43
C ALA A 80 7.82 -12.83 14.93
N ALA A 81 7.93 -13.90 14.14
CA ALA A 81 6.79 -14.72 13.73
C ALA A 81 6.07 -15.34 14.94
N GLY A 82 6.82 -15.91 15.89
CA GLY A 82 6.27 -16.45 17.14
C GLY A 82 5.51 -15.42 17.97
N VAL A 83 6.09 -14.23 18.13
CA VAL A 83 5.44 -13.10 18.80
C VAL A 83 4.19 -12.65 18.03
N GLY A 84 4.29 -12.55 16.71
CA GLY A 84 3.18 -12.19 15.83
C GLY A 84 2.00 -13.14 15.97
N MET A 85 2.23 -14.45 15.97
CA MET A 85 1.19 -15.47 16.12
C MET A 85 0.54 -15.43 17.51
N LEU A 86 1.35 -15.32 18.58
CA LEU A 86 0.83 -15.37 19.95
C LEU A 86 0.07 -14.09 20.33
N PHE A 87 0.47 -12.94 19.80
CA PHE A 87 -0.05 -11.63 20.19
C PHE A 87 -0.77 -10.88 19.06
N LEU A 88 -1.17 -11.56 17.98
CA LEU A 88 -1.79 -10.92 16.80
C LEU A 88 -2.93 -9.97 17.16
N TYR A 89 -3.84 -10.42 18.03
CA TYR A 89 -4.98 -9.62 18.49
C TYR A 89 -4.55 -8.29 19.14
N TYR A 90 -3.53 -8.33 20.00
CA TYR A 90 -3.02 -7.15 20.69
C TYR A 90 -2.20 -6.26 19.75
N LEU A 91 -1.40 -6.85 18.87
CA LEU A 91 -0.62 -6.14 17.87
C LEU A 91 -1.54 -5.33 16.94
N ARG A 92 -2.66 -5.91 16.50
CA ARG A 92 -3.65 -5.18 15.67
C ARG A 92 -4.23 -3.95 16.36
N LYS A 93 -4.43 -3.98 17.69
CA LYS A 93 -4.85 -2.79 18.46
C LYS A 93 -3.77 -1.71 18.54
N LEU A 94 -2.51 -2.09 18.35
CA LEU A 94 -1.34 -1.22 18.38
C LEU A 94 -1.03 -0.60 17.00
N GLY A 95 -1.99 -0.58 16.07
CA GLY A 95 -1.79 -0.12 14.69
C GLY A 95 -1.06 1.21 14.55
N ARG A 96 -1.29 2.19 15.44
CA ARG A 96 -0.53 3.45 15.46
C ARG A 96 0.96 3.23 15.74
N LEU A 97 1.30 2.45 16.76
CA LEU A 97 2.70 2.14 17.09
C LEU A 97 3.38 1.36 15.97
N LEU A 98 2.68 0.39 15.40
CA LEU A 98 3.19 -0.41 14.28
C LEU A 98 3.48 0.44 13.05
N TRP A 99 2.61 1.41 12.75
CA TRP A 99 2.84 2.37 11.67
C TRP A 99 4.10 3.22 11.90
N TRP A 100 4.35 3.65 13.14
CA TRP A 100 5.59 4.35 13.50
C TRP A 100 6.82 3.47 13.36
N LEU A 101 6.76 2.22 13.84
CA LEU A 101 7.83 1.25 13.72
C LEU A 101 8.16 0.95 12.25
N ASP A 102 7.14 0.72 11.43
CA ASP A 102 7.30 0.53 9.98
C ASP A 102 7.96 1.74 9.31
N SER A 103 7.61 2.96 9.74
CA SER A 103 8.26 4.19 9.25
C SER A 103 9.74 4.26 9.59
N ILE A 104 10.12 3.85 10.80
CA ILE A 104 11.51 3.78 11.24
C ILE A 104 12.27 2.72 10.44
N ILE A 105 11.68 1.53 10.24
CA ILE A 105 12.31 0.43 9.50
C ILE A 105 12.62 0.83 8.06
N ILE A 106 11.68 1.48 7.36
CA ILE A 106 11.93 1.95 5.99
C ILE A 106 13.15 2.89 5.97
N GLY A 107 13.23 3.82 6.92
CA GLY A 107 14.39 4.72 7.04
C GLY A 107 15.70 3.97 7.30
N VAL A 108 15.70 3.04 8.27
CA VAL A 108 16.89 2.25 8.62
C VAL A 108 17.34 1.39 7.45
N PHE A 109 16.44 0.64 6.80
CA PHE A 109 16.79 -0.19 5.64
C PHE A 109 17.25 0.62 4.44
N ALA A 110 16.68 1.81 4.22
CA ALA A 110 17.15 2.69 3.16
C ALA A 110 18.60 3.10 3.42
N VAL A 111 18.88 3.64 4.61
CA VAL A 111 20.22 4.09 5.00
C VAL A 111 21.23 2.96 4.94
N VAL A 112 20.91 1.83 5.58
CA VAL A 112 21.75 0.64 5.59
C VAL A 112 22.00 0.15 4.16
N GLY A 113 20.99 0.15 3.30
CA GLY A 113 21.12 -0.25 1.90
C GLY A 113 22.02 0.68 1.09
N VAL A 114 21.89 2.00 1.28
CA VAL A 114 22.78 3.00 0.66
C VAL A 114 24.22 2.83 1.15
N ASN A 115 24.43 2.67 2.46
CA ASN A 115 25.75 2.43 3.04
C ASN A 115 26.41 1.19 2.43
N THR A 116 25.71 0.06 2.36
CA THR A 116 26.23 -1.18 1.76
C THR A 116 26.54 -1.01 0.27
N ALA A 117 25.71 -0.28 -0.48
CA ALA A 117 25.95 -0.03 -1.90
C ALA A 117 27.16 0.87 -2.15
N LEU A 118 27.34 1.93 -1.34
CA LEU A 118 28.50 2.80 -1.40
C LEU A 118 29.79 2.04 -1.03
N LEU A 119 29.74 1.18 0.00
CA LEU A 119 30.86 0.30 0.38
C LEU A 119 31.21 -0.72 -0.72
N ALA A 120 30.24 -1.11 -1.54
CA ALA A 120 30.46 -1.96 -2.72
C ALA A 120 31.07 -1.19 -3.91
N GLY A 121 31.40 0.10 -3.76
CA GLY A 121 32.00 0.92 -4.82
C GLY A 121 30.99 1.52 -5.80
N VAL A 122 29.69 1.42 -5.51
CA VAL A 122 28.64 2.00 -6.36
C VAL A 122 28.61 3.52 -6.17
N ARG A 123 28.38 4.28 -7.25
CA ARG A 123 28.23 5.75 -7.17
C ARG A 123 26.98 6.13 -6.36
N TRP A 124 26.98 7.35 -5.82
CA TRP A 124 25.95 7.85 -4.92
C TRP A 124 24.51 7.70 -5.47
N LEU A 125 24.27 8.00 -6.75
CA LEU A 125 22.92 7.99 -7.30
C LEU A 125 22.35 6.55 -7.39
N PRO A 126 23.03 5.57 -8.02
CA PRO A 126 22.57 4.18 -7.97
C PRO A 126 22.54 3.60 -6.54
N ALA A 127 23.43 4.04 -5.64
CA ALA A 127 23.40 3.60 -4.25
C ALA A 127 22.10 4.00 -3.54
N VAL A 128 21.61 5.23 -3.75
CA VAL A 128 20.30 5.69 -3.24
C VAL A 128 19.16 4.84 -3.80
N VAL A 129 19.18 4.52 -5.09
CA VAL A 129 18.16 3.67 -5.72
C VAL A 129 18.18 2.27 -5.11
N ILE A 130 19.36 1.65 -4.97
CA ILE A 130 19.52 0.33 -4.35
C ILE A 130 19.04 0.34 -2.89
N GLY A 131 19.38 1.38 -2.12
CA GLY A 131 18.89 1.52 -0.75
C GLY A 131 17.37 1.67 -0.67
N THR A 132 16.78 2.44 -1.59
CA THR A 132 15.33 2.59 -1.67
C THR A 132 14.66 1.25 -1.98
N ILE A 133 15.16 0.51 -2.97
CA ILE A 133 14.68 -0.84 -3.31
C ILE A 133 14.82 -1.78 -2.11
N ALA A 134 15.94 -1.75 -1.40
CA ALA A 134 16.14 -2.55 -0.19
C ALA A 134 15.11 -2.24 0.88
N SER A 135 14.77 -0.96 1.07
CA SER A 135 13.83 -0.51 2.10
C SER A 135 12.38 -0.95 1.85
N VAL A 136 11.96 -0.98 0.59
CA VAL A 136 10.57 -1.34 0.22
C VAL A 136 10.44 -2.77 -0.30
N GLY A 137 11.54 -3.42 -0.65
CA GLY A 137 11.56 -4.74 -1.31
C GLY A 137 10.95 -5.85 -0.45
N GLY A 138 11.11 -5.78 0.87
CA GLY A 138 10.45 -6.73 1.78
C GLY A 138 8.92 -6.63 1.71
N LEU A 139 8.39 -5.40 1.65
CA LEU A 139 6.95 -5.15 1.52
C LEU A 139 6.43 -5.61 0.16
N MET A 140 7.18 -5.35 -0.92
CA MET A 140 6.85 -5.84 -2.27
C MET A 140 6.77 -7.36 -2.33
N LEU A 141 7.72 -8.05 -1.70
CA LEU A 141 7.71 -9.51 -1.64
C LEU A 141 6.45 -10.01 -0.93
N CYS A 142 6.07 -9.41 0.20
CA CYS A 142 4.84 -9.76 0.90
C CYS A 142 3.58 -9.49 0.07
N ASP A 143 3.53 -8.36 -0.64
CA ASP A 143 2.41 -8.03 -1.54
C ASP A 143 2.24 -9.11 -2.62
N VAL A 144 3.34 -9.49 -3.28
CA VAL A 144 3.36 -10.51 -4.33
C VAL A 144 3.00 -11.90 -3.80
N LEU A 145 3.56 -12.29 -2.64
CA LEU A 145 3.28 -13.59 -2.02
C LEU A 145 1.82 -13.76 -1.60
N GLN A 146 1.14 -12.66 -1.24
CA GLN A 146 -0.29 -12.66 -0.91
C GLN A 146 -1.20 -12.44 -2.13
N GLY A 147 -0.64 -12.26 -3.33
CA GLY A 147 -1.42 -11.96 -4.53
C GLY A 147 -2.17 -10.62 -4.48
N ARG A 148 -1.77 -9.70 -3.61
CA ARG A 148 -2.42 -8.39 -3.44
C ARG A 148 -1.74 -7.33 -4.33
N PRO A 149 -2.49 -6.34 -4.85
CA PRO A 149 -1.88 -5.20 -5.52
C PRO A 149 -0.91 -4.48 -4.58
N SER A 150 0.29 -4.17 -5.07
CA SER A 150 1.35 -3.67 -4.18
C SER A 150 1.00 -2.31 -3.57
N SER A 151 1.13 -2.23 -2.25
CA SER A 151 0.91 -1.01 -1.46
C SER A 151 1.82 0.16 -1.84
N ILE A 152 2.87 -0.08 -2.62
CA ILE A 152 3.76 0.95 -3.18
C ILE A 152 3.20 1.54 -4.47
N MET A 153 2.46 0.75 -5.25
CA MET A 153 1.87 1.17 -6.53
C MET A 153 0.47 1.79 -6.38
N TYR A 154 -0.21 1.53 -5.26
CA TYR A 154 -1.57 2.00 -4.97
C TYR A 154 -1.58 2.91 -3.72
N MET A 155 -2.73 3.51 -3.41
CA MET A 155 -2.88 4.45 -2.29
C MET A 155 -2.30 3.90 -0.98
N GLY A 156 -1.31 4.60 -0.44
CA GLY A 156 -0.61 4.25 0.79
C GLY A 156 0.35 5.35 1.24
N PRO A 157 0.98 5.20 2.40
CA PRO A 157 2.05 6.10 2.83
C PRO A 157 3.15 6.13 1.75
N PRO A 158 3.83 7.27 1.53
CA PRO A 158 4.82 7.42 0.48
C PRO A 158 6.13 6.66 0.81
N ASN A 159 6.07 5.33 0.86
CA ASN A 159 7.12 4.42 1.34
C ASN A 159 8.42 4.54 0.52
N ALA A 160 8.31 4.50 -0.81
CA ALA A 160 9.45 4.65 -1.70
C ALA A 160 10.07 6.06 -1.62
N ILE A 161 9.24 7.10 -1.50
CA ILE A 161 9.71 8.49 -1.37
C ILE A 161 10.40 8.70 -0.02
N ALA A 162 9.89 8.09 1.05
CA ALA A 162 10.51 8.13 2.37
C ALA A 162 11.89 7.45 2.35
N GLY A 163 11.99 6.26 1.75
CA GLY A 163 13.28 5.57 1.56
C GLY A 163 14.26 6.38 0.71
N LEU A 164 13.77 6.98 -0.37
CA LEU A 164 14.57 7.86 -1.24
C LEU A 164 15.06 9.11 -0.49
N GLY A 165 14.19 9.75 0.29
CA GLY A 165 14.52 10.89 1.12
C GLY A 165 15.58 10.57 2.19
N ALA A 166 15.44 9.42 2.87
CA ALA A 166 16.46 8.93 3.81
C ALA A 166 17.79 8.65 3.10
N GLY A 167 17.76 8.00 1.93
CA GLY A 167 18.96 7.69 1.16
C GLY A 167 19.71 8.95 0.69
N ILE A 168 18.99 9.96 0.19
CA ILE A 168 19.59 11.25 -0.21
C ILE A 168 20.18 11.95 1.01
N THR A 169 19.44 11.99 2.13
CA THR A 169 19.91 12.60 3.37
C THR A 169 21.19 11.93 3.85
N TYR A 170 21.24 10.61 3.81
CA TYR A 170 22.43 9.84 4.18
C TYR A 170 23.64 10.21 3.33
N VAL A 171 23.49 10.25 2.00
CA VAL A 171 24.57 10.63 1.07
C VAL A 171 25.11 12.04 1.36
N LEU A 172 24.23 12.98 1.72
CA LEU A 172 24.61 14.36 2.03
C LEU A 172 25.32 14.50 3.38
N LEU A 173 24.89 13.73 4.39
CA LEU A 173 25.43 13.79 5.76
C LEU A 173 26.56 12.78 6.03
N ALA A 174 26.88 11.89 5.08
CA ALA A 174 27.91 10.87 5.26
C ALA A 174 29.34 11.43 5.49
N ARG A 175 29.62 12.68 5.09
CA ARG A 175 30.93 13.32 5.27
C ARG A 175 31.10 14.08 6.60
N PRO A 176 30.16 14.95 7.01
CA PRO A 176 30.38 15.81 8.18
C PRO A 176 30.05 15.17 9.53
N THR A 177 29.46 13.97 9.58
CA THR A 177 28.79 13.46 10.78
C THR A 177 29.09 12.01 11.10
N GLU A 178 29.11 11.68 12.40
CA GLU A 178 29.23 10.32 12.92
C GLU A 178 28.16 9.37 12.33
N PRO A 179 28.47 8.10 12.01
CA PRO A 179 27.56 7.20 11.30
C PRO A 179 26.23 6.95 12.00
N ILE A 180 26.23 6.86 13.34
CA ILE A 180 25.00 6.68 14.13
C ILE A 180 24.13 7.94 14.04
N VAL A 181 24.73 9.12 14.08
CA VAL A 181 24.00 10.40 13.97
C VAL A 181 23.41 10.53 12.57
N THR A 182 24.18 10.20 11.54
CA THR A 182 23.72 10.19 10.15
C THR A 182 22.56 9.21 9.94
N LEU A 183 22.62 8.01 10.55
CA LEU A 183 21.51 7.04 10.54
C LEU A 183 20.25 7.62 11.17
N VAL A 184 20.36 8.18 12.37
CA VAL A 184 19.22 8.70 13.12
C VAL A 184 18.58 9.87 12.37
N ILE A 185 19.37 10.82 11.88
CA ILE A 185 18.85 11.98 11.12
C ILE A 185 18.18 11.53 9.82
N SER A 186 18.82 10.64 9.07
CA SER A 186 18.26 10.16 7.80
C SER A 186 16.98 9.34 8.01
N THR A 187 16.92 8.54 9.07
CA THR A 187 15.71 7.80 9.46
C THR A 187 14.60 8.75 9.91
N ALA A 188 14.94 9.79 10.66
CA ALA A 188 13.98 10.83 11.06
C ALA A 188 13.38 11.53 9.84
N VAL A 189 14.15 11.79 8.79
CA VAL A 189 13.63 12.33 7.52
C VAL A 189 12.62 11.39 6.87
N ALA A 190 12.90 10.08 6.78
CA ALA A 190 11.92 9.10 6.27
C ALA A 190 10.62 9.12 7.09
N VAL A 191 10.73 9.16 8.41
CA VAL A 191 9.59 9.23 9.32
C VAL A 191 8.79 10.51 9.09
N LEU A 192 9.45 11.67 8.99
CA LEU A 192 8.80 12.97 8.70
C LEU A 192 8.09 12.97 7.35
N ILE A 193 8.69 12.38 6.32
CA ILE A 193 8.06 12.23 5.00
C ILE A 193 6.80 11.37 5.11
N ARG A 194 6.83 10.26 5.86
CA ARG A 194 5.63 9.44 6.07
C ARG A 194 4.57 10.15 6.89
N LEU A 195 4.97 11.01 7.81
CA LEU A 195 4.09 11.86 8.60
C LEU A 195 3.40 12.95 7.76
N SER A 196 4.00 13.38 6.66
CA SER A 196 3.41 14.39 5.78
C SER A 196 2.06 13.96 5.19
N GLY A 197 1.85 12.67 4.94
CA GLY A 197 0.55 12.15 4.49
C GLY A 197 -0.57 12.37 5.53
N PRO A 198 -0.48 11.77 6.73
CA PRO A 198 -1.49 11.90 7.78
C PRO A 198 -1.66 13.32 8.35
N LEU A 199 -0.59 14.13 8.37
CA LEU A 199 -0.63 15.48 8.97
C LEU A 199 -0.97 16.58 7.95
N LEU A 200 -0.57 16.44 6.68
CA LEU A 200 -0.76 17.49 5.66
C LEU A 200 -1.75 17.07 4.55
N HIS A 201 -2.38 15.89 4.66
CA HIS A 201 -3.25 15.30 3.63
C HIS A 201 -2.59 15.24 2.24
N VAL A 202 -1.25 15.18 2.19
CA VAL A 202 -0.51 15.11 0.94
C VAL A 202 -0.59 13.68 0.41
N SER A 203 -1.50 13.46 -0.52
CA SER A 203 -1.55 12.25 -1.33
C SER A 203 -0.53 12.34 -2.46
N VAL A 204 0.13 11.23 -2.77
CA VAL A 204 0.97 11.13 -3.98
C VAL A 204 0.06 11.37 -5.20
N PRO A 205 0.45 12.24 -6.16
CA PRO A 205 -0.40 12.56 -7.31
C PRO A 205 -0.72 11.29 -8.11
N GLN A 206 -1.97 11.17 -8.56
CA GLN A 206 -2.46 10.04 -9.35
C GLN A 206 -2.79 10.47 -10.79
N PRO A 207 -1.83 10.43 -11.73
CA PRO A 207 -2.06 10.87 -13.11
C PRO A 207 -3.21 10.11 -13.78
N ARG A 208 -3.35 8.81 -13.49
CA ARG A 208 -4.40 7.95 -14.05
C ARG A 208 -5.79 8.29 -13.53
N LYS A 209 -5.99 8.40 -12.20
CA LYS A 209 -7.28 8.80 -11.62
C LYS A 209 -7.69 10.19 -12.11
N HIS A 210 -6.75 11.13 -12.14
CA HIS A 210 -7.01 12.47 -12.65
C HIS A 210 -7.41 12.50 -14.14
N ALA A 211 -6.72 11.72 -14.98
CA ALA A 211 -7.08 11.59 -16.40
C ALA A 211 -8.46 10.94 -16.58
N TYR A 212 -8.79 9.93 -15.79
CA TYR A 212 -10.10 9.27 -15.78
C TYR A 212 -11.22 10.23 -15.37
N GLU A 213 -11.04 10.96 -14.27
CA GLU A 213 -11.98 12.00 -13.82
C GLU A 213 -12.18 13.09 -14.88
N LEU A 214 -11.11 13.53 -15.55
CA LEU A 214 -11.19 14.47 -16.66
C LEU A 214 -11.96 13.90 -17.85
N LYS A 215 -11.75 12.62 -18.20
CA LYS A 215 -12.49 11.92 -19.27
C LYS A 215 -13.97 11.86 -18.92
N MET A 216 -14.32 11.41 -17.71
CA MET A 216 -15.70 11.31 -17.23
C MET A 216 -16.39 12.68 -17.17
N ARG A 217 -15.71 13.71 -16.65
CA ARG A 217 -16.24 15.09 -16.64
C ARG A 217 -16.51 15.62 -18.06
N ARG A 218 -15.66 15.29 -19.04
CA ARG A 218 -15.86 15.68 -20.45
C ARG A 218 -17.01 14.92 -21.10
N ALA A 219 -17.08 13.61 -20.90
CA ALA A 219 -18.16 12.76 -21.41
C ALA A 219 -19.51 13.20 -20.86
N PHE A 220 -19.59 13.45 -19.54
CA PHE A 220 -20.79 13.96 -18.88
C PHE A 220 -21.24 15.32 -19.44
N ARG A 221 -20.29 16.27 -19.63
CA ARG A 221 -20.61 17.57 -20.23
C ARG A 221 -21.12 17.46 -21.67
N ARG A 222 -20.63 16.49 -22.46
CA ARG A 222 -21.11 16.23 -23.81
C ARG A 222 -22.52 15.64 -23.78
N ALA A 223 -22.74 14.57 -23.01
CA ALA A 223 -24.05 13.94 -22.86
C ALA A 223 -25.12 14.92 -22.36
N ARG A 224 -24.77 15.83 -21.43
CA ARG A 224 -25.67 16.91 -20.98
C ARG A 224 -26.02 17.90 -22.08
N LYS A 225 -25.05 18.26 -22.92
CA LYS A 225 -25.25 19.18 -24.04
C LYS A 225 -26.12 18.56 -25.14
N ASP A 226 -25.94 17.26 -25.35
CA ASP A 226 -26.61 16.49 -26.40
C ASP A 226 -27.97 15.92 -25.94
N GLY A 227 -28.32 16.09 -24.66
CA GLY A 227 -29.58 15.61 -24.09
C GLY A 227 -29.67 14.10 -23.93
N THR A 228 -28.55 13.38 -24.02
CA THR A 228 -28.46 11.90 -24.00
C THR A 228 -28.14 11.34 -22.62
N LEU A 229 -28.29 12.15 -21.56
CA LEU A 229 -28.09 11.68 -20.18
C LEU A 229 -29.18 10.65 -19.83
N PRO A 230 -28.82 9.52 -19.21
CA PRO A 230 -29.80 8.55 -18.71
C PRO A 230 -30.75 9.19 -17.70
N GLU A 231 -32.02 8.76 -17.71
CA GLU A 231 -33.00 9.19 -16.71
C GLU A 231 -32.53 8.81 -15.30
N GLY A 232 -32.59 9.77 -14.37
CA GLY A 232 -32.16 9.58 -12.99
C GLY A 232 -30.70 9.98 -12.70
N VAL A 233 -29.93 10.50 -13.65
CA VAL A 233 -28.59 11.04 -13.39
C VAL A 233 -28.67 12.55 -13.05
N GLY A 234 -28.45 12.89 -11.77
CA GLY A 234 -28.45 14.27 -11.26
C GLY A 234 -27.17 15.08 -11.55
N ASP A 235 -27.11 16.32 -11.06
CA ASP A 235 -25.93 17.19 -11.20
C ASP A 235 -24.67 16.59 -10.52
N LEU A 236 -23.50 16.77 -11.14
CA LEU A 236 -22.20 16.39 -10.54
C LEU A 236 -22.02 17.09 -9.18
N SER A 237 -21.69 16.32 -8.13
CA SER A 237 -21.37 16.92 -6.82
C SER A 237 -20.21 17.92 -6.96
N PRO A 238 -20.38 19.18 -6.52
CA PRO A 238 -19.44 20.27 -6.80
C PRO A 238 -18.07 20.09 -6.13
N ALA A 239 -17.94 19.22 -5.13
CA ALA A 239 -16.69 19.01 -4.39
C ALA A 239 -15.80 17.91 -4.98
N THR A 240 -16.36 16.86 -5.55
CA THR A 240 -15.61 15.63 -5.91
C THR A 240 -15.63 15.35 -7.41
N GLY A 241 -16.70 15.74 -8.12
CA GLY A 241 -16.88 15.42 -9.53
C GLY A 241 -16.94 13.91 -9.83
N SER A 242 -17.21 13.07 -8.81
CA SER A 242 -17.77 11.75 -9.04
C SER A 242 -19.22 11.92 -9.48
N LEU A 243 -19.73 11.00 -10.30
CA LEU A 243 -21.17 10.79 -10.44
C LEU A 243 -21.68 10.56 -9.02
N ALA A 244 -22.38 11.53 -8.45
CA ALA A 244 -23.07 11.30 -7.21
C ALA A 244 -24.09 10.21 -7.52
N ALA A 245 -23.89 9.02 -6.97
CA ALA A 245 -24.87 7.96 -6.99
C ALA A 245 -26.19 8.58 -6.55
N VAL A 246 -27.15 8.62 -7.47
CA VAL A 246 -28.49 9.09 -7.15
C VAL A 246 -29.08 8.07 -6.22
N THR A 247 -29.14 8.42 -4.94
CA THR A 247 -30.00 7.72 -3.99
C THR A 247 -31.42 7.90 -4.52
N LEU A 248 -31.97 6.84 -5.13
CA LEU A 248 -33.38 6.78 -5.46
C LEU A 248 -34.17 7.14 -4.20
N ALA A 249 -35.08 8.09 -4.34
CA ALA A 249 -36.03 8.44 -3.30
C ALA A 249 -36.95 7.22 -3.05
N HIS A 250 -36.51 6.30 -2.20
CA HIS A 250 -37.43 5.38 -1.54
C HIS A 250 -38.17 6.15 -0.43
N PRO A 251 -39.48 5.95 -0.25
CA PRO A 251 -40.19 6.50 0.90
C PRO A 251 -39.46 6.05 2.16
N GLN A 252 -39.12 7.01 3.04
CA GLN A 252 -38.62 6.69 4.38
C GLN A 252 -39.60 5.72 5.04
N PRO A 253 -39.16 4.56 5.57
CA PRO A 253 -40.07 3.67 6.28
C PRO A 253 -40.62 4.43 7.48
N GLN A 254 -41.95 4.65 7.51
CA GLN A 254 -42.63 5.04 8.74
C GLN A 254 -42.33 3.94 9.77
N VAL A 255 -41.83 4.34 10.93
CA VAL A 255 -41.61 3.44 12.07
C VAL A 255 -42.96 2.83 12.46
N ALA A 256 -43.26 1.64 11.94
CA ALA A 256 -44.42 0.88 12.32
C ALA A 256 -44.21 0.38 13.75
N GLN A 257 -45.13 0.73 14.65
CA GLN A 257 -45.17 0.24 16.03
C GLN A 257 -45.27 -1.29 16.02
N GLU A 258 -44.42 -1.97 16.79
CA GLU A 258 -44.46 -3.43 16.96
C GLU A 258 -45.83 -3.89 17.48
N PRO A 259 -46.54 -4.80 16.80
CA PRO A 259 -47.65 -5.50 17.40
C PRO A 259 -47.13 -6.69 18.23
N ALA A 260 -47.66 -6.79 19.45
CA ALA A 260 -47.48 -7.91 20.33
C ALA A 260 -48.26 -9.14 19.83
N ALA A 261 -47.71 -10.32 20.12
CA ALA A 261 -48.25 -11.67 19.92
C ALA A 261 -47.89 -12.36 18.59
N TRP A 262 -47.39 -13.59 18.75
CA TRP A 262 -46.94 -14.48 17.69
C TRP A 262 -48.08 -15.47 17.43
N GLU A 263 -48.85 -15.27 16.35
CA GLU A 263 -49.78 -16.29 15.84
C GLU A 263 -49.17 -16.97 14.61
N GLU A 264 -49.04 -18.29 14.70
CA GLU A 264 -48.69 -19.17 13.59
C GLU A 264 -49.80 -19.14 12.53
N ALA A 265 -49.47 -18.66 11.33
CA ALA A 265 -50.23 -18.91 10.12
C ALA A 265 -49.25 -19.14 8.96
N GLU A 266 -49.21 -20.39 8.47
CA GLU A 266 -48.59 -20.76 7.21
C GLU A 266 -49.37 -20.09 6.06
N GLU A 267 -48.70 -19.35 5.17
CA GLU A 267 -49.07 -19.16 3.75
C GLU A 267 -47.92 -18.44 2.97
N PRO A 268 -47.89 -18.49 1.62
CA PRO A 268 -46.72 -18.90 0.85
C PRO A 268 -45.76 -17.77 0.43
N LEU A 269 -44.54 -18.17 0.08
CA LEU A 269 -43.51 -17.36 -0.57
C LEU A 269 -44.04 -16.66 -1.83
N ASP A 270 -44.49 -15.41 -1.68
CA ASP A 270 -44.51 -14.43 -2.77
C ASP A 270 -43.21 -13.63 -2.70
N SER A 271 -42.35 -13.86 -3.69
CA SER A 271 -41.09 -13.17 -3.87
C SER A 271 -41.33 -11.72 -4.29
N GLY A 272 -41.52 -10.84 -3.31
CA GLY A 272 -41.37 -9.40 -3.48
C GLY A 272 -39.94 -9.05 -3.97
N PRO A 273 -39.73 -7.94 -4.69
CA PRO A 273 -38.45 -7.65 -5.31
C PRO A 273 -37.33 -7.53 -4.26
N PRO A 274 -36.10 -7.98 -4.59
CA PRO A 274 -35.00 -8.05 -3.63
C PRO A 274 -34.69 -6.65 -3.10
N THR A 275 -34.81 -6.47 -1.79
CA THR A 275 -34.31 -5.27 -1.10
C THR A 275 -32.81 -5.46 -0.90
N GLU A 276 -32.01 -5.03 -1.87
CA GLU A 276 -30.56 -5.09 -1.80
C GLU A 276 -30.01 -3.71 -1.42
N THR A 277 -29.48 -3.60 -0.20
CA THR A 277 -28.76 -2.41 0.26
C THR A 277 -27.38 -2.42 -0.37
N LEU A 278 -27.17 -1.63 -1.42
CA LEU A 278 -25.92 -1.59 -2.17
C LEU A 278 -25.00 -0.50 -1.58
N ILE A 279 -24.01 -0.93 -0.81
CA ILE A 279 -22.88 -0.11 -0.37
C ILE A 279 -21.82 -0.20 -1.47
N ILE A 280 -21.53 0.92 -2.13
CA ILE A 280 -20.44 1.02 -3.10
C ILE A 280 -19.18 1.47 -2.34
N ASP A 281 -18.12 0.67 -2.40
CA ASP A 281 -16.76 1.17 -2.16
C ASP A 281 -15.81 0.73 -3.29
N GLU A 282 -14.94 1.65 -3.67
CA GLU A 282 -14.02 1.64 -4.81
C GLU A 282 -13.11 0.39 -4.81
N TYR A 283 -12.96 -0.27 -5.98
CA TYR A 283 -12.07 -1.41 -6.25
C TYR A 283 -12.55 -2.82 -5.83
N ALA A 284 -13.56 -3.38 -6.51
CA ALA A 284 -13.67 -4.83 -6.65
C ALA A 284 -14.19 -5.22 -8.05
N PRO A 285 -13.47 -6.07 -8.82
CA PRO A 285 -14.04 -6.71 -9.99
C PRO A 285 -14.94 -7.86 -9.53
N GLY A 286 -16.24 -7.78 -9.84
CA GLY A 286 -17.15 -8.92 -9.85
C GLY A 286 -18.26 -8.89 -8.80
N LEU A 287 -19.49 -8.87 -9.34
CA LEU A 287 -20.78 -9.31 -8.78
C LEU A 287 -21.53 -8.35 -7.83
N GLY A 288 -22.49 -7.65 -8.44
CA GLY A 288 -23.62 -6.94 -7.85
C GLY A 288 -24.35 -6.22 -8.98
N HIS A 289 -25.68 -6.19 -8.99
CA HIS A 289 -26.45 -5.58 -10.08
C HIS A 289 -26.00 -4.13 -10.34
N ALA A 290 -25.49 -3.86 -11.55
CA ALA A 290 -24.93 -2.56 -11.91
C ALA A 290 -26.01 -1.48 -11.84
N SER A 291 -25.70 -0.39 -11.15
CA SER A 291 -26.51 0.81 -11.18
C SER A 291 -26.52 1.40 -12.61
N PRO A 292 -27.58 2.12 -13.03
CA PRO A 292 -27.62 2.78 -14.35
C PRO A 292 -26.42 3.71 -14.63
N SER A 293 -25.77 4.23 -13.58
CA SER A 293 -24.54 5.02 -13.68
C SER A 293 -23.29 4.20 -14.05
N GLU A 294 -23.21 2.94 -13.61
CA GLU A 294 -22.07 2.05 -13.90
C GLU A 294 -22.16 1.50 -15.32
N GLU A 295 -23.35 1.14 -15.79
CA GLU A 295 -23.58 0.75 -17.19
C GLU A 295 -23.26 1.89 -18.15
N TRP A 296 -23.61 3.13 -17.79
CA TRP A 296 -23.23 4.31 -18.56
C TRP A 296 -21.71 4.54 -18.56
N ALA A 297 -21.04 4.42 -17.41
CA ALA A 297 -19.58 4.55 -17.34
C ALA A 297 -18.87 3.48 -18.19
N ALA A 298 -19.37 2.24 -18.19
CA ALA A 298 -18.86 1.14 -19.01
C ALA A 298 -19.08 1.38 -20.51
N SER A 299 -20.22 1.94 -20.92
CA SER A 299 -20.47 2.28 -22.33
C SER A 299 -19.54 3.40 -22.84
N VAL A 300 -19.23 4.40 -22.01
CA VAL A 300 -18.22 5.43 -22.33
C VAL A 300 -16.80 4.87 -22.45
N GLU A 301 -16.51 3.76 -21.75
CA GLU A 301 -15.24 3.03 -21.90
C GLU A 301 -15.21 2.16 -23.16
N ALA A 302 -16.34 1.54 -23.53
CA ALA A 302 -16.47 0.68 -24.71
C ALA A 302 -16.46 1.43 -26.04
N ASP A 303 -16.80 2.72 -26.05
CA ASP A 303 -16.90 3.57 -27.25
C ASP A 303 -15.54 4.09 -27.78
N GLU A 304 -14.40 3.59 -27.27
CA GLU A 304 -13.08 3.91 -27.84
C GLU A 304 -12.71 2.94 -28.98
N PRO A 305 -12.41 3.45 -30.20
CA PRO A 305 -11.68 2.65 -31.18
C PRO A 305 -10.27 2.37 -30.64
N GLY A 306 -9.82 1.12 -30.71
CA GLY A 306 -8.46 0.73 -30.38
C GLY A 306 -7.40 1.51 -31.18
N PRO A 307 -6.10 1.41 -30.85
CA PRO A 307 -5.04 2.24 -31.43
C PRO A 307 -4.74 1.99 -32.93
N GLU A 308 -5.63 1.34 -33.67
CA GLU A 308 -5.53 1.06 -35.10
C GLU A 308 -6.79 1.51 -35.84
N ASP A 309 -6.96 2.82 -36.00
CA ASP A 309 -7.54 3.35 -37.23
C ASP A 309 -7.24 4.85 -37.37
N LYS A 310 -5.98 5.15 -37.72
CA LYS A 310 -5.71 6.36 -38.49
C LYS A 310 -5.83 5.95 -39.95
N PRO A 311 -6.90 6.33 -40.67
CA PRO A 311 -6.93 6.14 -42.11
C PRO A 311 -5.78 6.93 -42.70
N GLY A 312 -4.92 6.25 -43.44
CA GLY A 312 -3.88 6.88 -44.23
C GLY A 312 -4.52 7.82 -45.25
N ALA A 313 -4.24 9.10 -45.12
CA ALA A 313 -4.24 10.12 -46.17
C ALA A 313 -3.49 11.36 -45.66
#